data_AF-A0A929ZSN1-F1
#
_entry.id   AF-A0A929ZSN1-F1
#
_cell.length_a   1.000
_cell.length_b   1.000
_cell.length_c   1.000
_cell.angle_alpha   90.00
_cell.angle_beta   90.00
_cell.angle_gamma   90.00
#
_symmetry.space_group_name_H-M   'P 1'
#
loop_
_entity.id
_entity.type
_entity.pdbx_description
1 polymer ?
#
loop_
_entity_poly.entity_id
_entity_poly.type
_entity_poly.pdbx_seq_one_letter_code
_entity_poly.pdbx_strand_id
1 'polypeptide(L)' 'MFFGIEQLASYKLLGGGDYILQNLGFYYHYIAFTRGLIDTKDVFYFGLIIFLGLKAAILFVERKK' A
#
# COMPACT_ATOMS: atom_id res chain seq x y z
N MET A 1 -12.04 10.37 -8.12
CA MET A 1 -12.21 10.00 -6.70
C MET A 1 -11.97 8.50 -6.63
N PHE A 2 -10.86 8.04 -6.04
CA PHE A 2 -10.51 6.62 -5.97
C PHE A 2 -11.13 6.02 -4.71
N PHE A 3 -12.19 5.23 -4.88
CA PHE A 3 -12.89 4.56 -3.78
C PHE A 3 -12.58 3.07 -3.85
N GLY A 4 -11.72 2.59 -2.95
CA GLY A 4 -11.39 1.17 -2.87
C GLY A 4 -11.15 0.77 -1.43
N ILE A 5 -9.88 0.61 -1.06
CA ILE A 5 -9.46 0.12 0.25
C ILE A 5 -9.85 1.09 1.40
N GLU A 6 -9.94 2.39 1.12
CA GLU A 6 -10.36 3.39 2.12
C GLU A 6 -11.78 3.20 2.65
N GLN A 7 -12.73 2.74 1.83
CA GLN A 7 -14.10 2.52 2.30
C GLN A 7 -14.18 1.32 3.25
N LEU A 8 -13.31 0.33 3.05
CA LEU A 8 -13.17 -0.82 3.96
C LEU A 8 -12.56 -0.41 5.31
N ALA A 9 -11.66 0.58 5.32
CA ALA A 9 -11.04 1.10 6.54
C ALA A 9 -11.87 2.20 7.24
N SER A 10 -12.78 2.87 6.53
CA SER A 10 -13.63 3.96 7.06
C SER A 10 -14.78 3.44 7.92
N TYR A 11 -15.27 2.23 7.63
CA TYR A 11 -16.18 1.57 8.53
C TYR A 11 -15.38 0.97 9.68
N LYS A 12 -15.77 1.30 10.92
CA LYS A 12 -15.41 0.62 12.18
C LYS A 12 -15.81 -0.87 12.19
N LEU A 13 -15.61 -1.58 11.10
CA LEU A 13 -16.02 -2.97 10.87
C LEU A 13 -15.04 -3.94 11.55
N LEU A 14 -13.77 -3.55 11.75
CA LEU A 14 -12.73 -4.46 12.27
C LEU A 14 -12.05 -3.97 13.55
N GLY A 15 -12.40 -2.78 14.07
CA GLY A 15 -11.93 -2.31 15.37
C GLY A 15 -10.41 -2.12 15.39
N GLY A 16 -9.67 -2.88 16.20
CA GLY A 16 -8.20 -2.83 16.22
C GLY A 16 -7.53 -3.19 14.89
N GLY A 17 -8.23 -3.93 14.02
CA GLY A 17 -7.78 -4.24 12.65
C GLY A 17 -7.84 -3.04 11.69
N ASP A 18 -8.62 -2.01 12.01
CA ASP A 18 -8.76 -0.81 11.18
C ASP A 18 -7.41 -0.07 11.09
N TYR A 19 -6.63 -0.06 12.19
CA TYR A 19 -5.29 0.53 12.21
C TYR A 19 -4.31 -0.22 11.29
N ILE A 20 -4.37 -1.56 11.28
CA ILE A 20 -3.50 -2.37 10.42
C ILE A 20 -3.87 -2.18 8.95
N LEU A 21 -5.17 -2.17 8.64
CA LEU A 21 -5.66 -1.96 7.28
C LEU A 21 -5.38 -0.55 6.76
N GLN A 22 -5.48 0.46 7.61
CA GLN A 22 -5.14 1.83 7.26
C GLN A 22 -3.65 1.97 6.94
N ASN A 23 -2.76 1.36 7.74
CA ASN A 23 -1.32 1.32 7.47
C ASN A 23 -0.94 0.41 6.28
N LEU A 24 -1.80 -0.50 5.85
CA LEU A 24 -1.60 -1.27 4.62
C LEU A 24 -2.18 -0.56 3.40
N GLY A 25 -2.97 0.48 3.59
CA GLY A 25 -3.61 1.23 2.51
C GLY A 25 -2.61 2.11 1.78
N PHE A 26 -2.43 1.87 0.49
CA PHE A 26 -1.66 2.76 -0.40
C PHE A 26 -2.04 4.23 -0.25
N TYR A 27 -3.32 4.50 -0.03
CA TYR A 27 -3.81 5.87 0.11
C TYR A 27 -3.29 6.60 1.34
N TYR A 28 -3.10 5.90 2.46
CA TYR A 28 -2.58 6.50 3.68
C TYR A 28 -1.16 7.04 3.46
N HIS A 29 -0.29 6.20 2.90
CA HIS A 29 1.06 6.57 2.50
C HIS A 29 1.08 7.61 1.35
N TYR A 30 0.13 7.52 0.42
CA TYR A 30 0.00 8.47 -0.70
C TYR A 30 -0.43 9.88 -0.24
N ILE A 31 -1.35 9.99 0.74
CA ILE A 31 -1.72 11.28 1.32
C ILE A 31 -0.53 11.92 2.03
N ALA A 32 0.22 11.14 2.82
CA ALA A 32 1.41 11.65 3.51
C ALA A 32 2.42 12.21 2.49
N PHE A 33 2.64 11.45 1.42
CA PHE A 33 3.51 11.84 0.30
C PHE A 33 3.05 13.12 -0.41
N THR A 34 1.76 13.25 -0.74
CA THR A 34 1.22 14.45 -1.41
C THR A 34 1.25 15.69 -0.53
N ARG A 35 1.25 15.53 0.80
CA ARG A 35 1.43 16.62 1.77
C ARG A 35 2.91 16.98 2.01
N GLY A 36 3.85 16.29 1.36
CA GLY A 36 5.29 16.48 1.57
C GLY A 36 5.81 15.96 2.91
N LEU A 37 4.98 15.20 3.65
CA LEU A 37 5.33 14.56 4.91
C LEU A 37 5.75 13.13 4.59
N ILE A 38 7.01 12.96 4.17
CA ILE A 38 7.54 11.65 3.81
C ILE A 38 8.30 11.09 5.01
N ASP A 39 7.75 10.06 5.65
CA ASP A 39 8.42 9.31 6.69
C ASP A 39 9.15 8.07 6.13
N THR A 40 10.10 7.53 6.91
CA THR A 40 10.82 6.29 6.55
C THR A 40 9.86 5.11 6.29
N LYS A 41 8.70 5.09 6.96
CA LYS A 41 7.67 4.06 6.78
C LYS A 41 7.07 4.10 5.38
N ASP A 42 6.82 5.29 4.84
CA ASP A 42 6.24 5.47 3.52
C ASP A 42 7.23 5.02 2.44
N VAL A 43 8.50 5.43 2.57
CA VAL A 43 9.58 5.05 1.65
C VAL A 43 9.77 3.53 1.65
N PHE A 44 9.78 2.91 2.83
CA PHE A 44 9.92 1.46 2.95
C PHE A 44 8.71 0.72 2.35
N TYR A 45 7.49 1.20 2.61
CA TYR A 45 6.27 0.61 2.06
C TYR A 45 6.29 0.62 0.52
N PHE A 46 6.54 1.78 -0.10
CA PHE A 46 6.60 1.87 -1.56
C PHE A 46 7.77 1.05 -2.13
N GLY A 47 8.93 1.07 -1.48
CA GLY A 47 10.07 0.25 -1.88
C GLY A 47 9.75 -1.25 -1.87
N LEU A 48 9.05 -1.73 -0.84
CA LEU A 48 8.63 -3.13 -0.71
C LEU A 48 7.64 -3.50 -1.82
N ILE A 49 6.65 -2.65 -2.09
CA ILE A 49 5.68 -2.90 -3.16
C ILE A 49 6.37 -2.95 -4.54
N ILE A 50 7.27 -2.01 -4.82
CA ILE A 50 8.03 -1.99 -6.08
C ILE A 50 8.85 -3.28 -6.21
N PHE A 51 9.55 -3.67 -5.14
CA PHE A 51 10.34 -4.90 -5.13
C PHE A 51 9.48 -6.14 -5.39
N LEU A 52 8.33 -6.27 -4.71
CA LEU A 52 7.40 -7.38 -4.93
C LEU A 52 6.85 -7.40 -6.36
N GLY A 53 6.48 -6.24 -6.90
CA GLY A 53 6.00 -6.11 -8.28
C GLY A 53 7.05 -6.53 -9.30
N LEU A 54 8.29 -6.09 -9.13
CA LEU A 54 9.41 -6.48 -9.99
C LEU A 54 9.72 -7.97 -9.88
N LYS A 55 9.75 -8.54 -8.66
CA LYS A 55 9.96 -9.98 -8.46
C LYS A 55 8.86 -10.82 -9.08
N ALA A 56 7.60 -10.40 -8.92
CA ALA A 56 6.47 -11.05 -9.56
C ALA A 56 6.60 -10.97 -11.09
N ALA A 57 6.89 -9.79 -11.65
CA ALA A 57 7.07 -9.61 -13.09
C ALA A 57 8.18 -10.51 -13.64
N ILE A 58 9.35 -10.56 -12.99
CA ILE A 58 10.46 -11.44 -13.37
C ILE A 58 10.02 -12.90 -13.33
N LEU A 59 9.38 -13.36 -12.25
CA LEU A 59 8.88 -14.73 -12.14
C LEU A 59 7.91 -15.08 -13.27
N PHE A 60 6.99 -14.18 -13.63
CA PHE A 60 6.06 -14.41 -14.73
C PHE A 60 6.75 -14.44 -16.10
N VAL A 61 7.77 -13.60 -16.30
CA VAL A 61 8.56 -13.58 -17.54
C VAL A 61 9.42 -14.85 -17.67
N GLU A 62 10.08 -15.26 -16.59
CA GLU A 62 10.88 -16.49 -16.56
C GLU A 62 10.03 -17.74 -16.78
N ARG A 63 8.81 -17.80 -16.22
CA ARG A 63 7.88 -18.92 -16.44
C ARG A 63 7.32 -19.00 -17.86
N LYS A 64 7.47 -17.95 -18.67
CA LYS A 64 7.00 -17.89 -20.08
C LYS A 64 8.14 -18.10 -21.09
N LYS A 65 9.40 -18.12 -20.64
CA LYS A 65 10.55 -18.57 -21.44
C LYS A 65 10.67 -20.08 -21.36
#